data_AF-A0A183B510-F1
#
_entry.id   AF-A0A183B510-F1
#
_cell.length_a   1.000
_cell.length_b   1.000
_cell.length_c   1.000
_cell.angle_alpha   90.00
_cell.angle_beta   90.00
_cell.angle_gamma   90.00
#
_symmetry.space_group_name_H-M   'P 1'
#
loop_
_entity.id
_entity.type
_entity.pdbx_description
1 polymer ?
#
loop_
_entity_poly.entity_id
_entity_poly.type
_entity_poly.pdbx_seq_one_letter_code
_entity_poly.pdbx_strand_id
1 'polypeptide(L)'
;MNILPKKRWHVRTKENIARVRKDEAEFEDKKLQDEFRSLIADQEARTDALRKRARSSLGLPSGSAIEKHSVLLSDRSTSLIQGNKEYETEKKAEKEAAEKSIGLLTYLGQSMLDAGGQKPWYDLHPKRLRSDEDEKLKKKEEWEAKKKLRADPLTQMNKVSEWFEKKREEKSLEEAKMLRRADSCIAAMPGLFPDDISVPSKSTSSFLSKSLQETSACGSSQQSSKKKSKHKRKRRHRSKSHRSSRSSSSSSDEIPSTRVSDAIVPTPGPSSVAIELAKRLSMDKLRAERLQRERKERERAALVMAKAMGLSQAFTDPGQPEVPTDEREIPFNSAFNPELSAALAARRQRHREARRWSYQ
;
A
#
# COMPACT_ATOMS: atom_id res chain seq x y z
N MET A 1 0.37 57.96 -36.60
CA MET A 1 0.19 56.94 -35.53
C MET A 1 0.60 55.57 -36.08
N ASN A 2 1.62 54.91 -35.51
CA ASN A 2 2.00 53.55 -35.93
C ASN A 2 1.09 52.51 -35.25
N ILE A 3 0.29 51.80 -36.04
CA ILE A 3 -0.66 50.78 -35.57
C ILE A 3 -0.08 49.36 -35.60
N LEU A 4 1.10 49.16 -36.19
CA LEU A 4 1.74 47.84 -36.37
C LEU A 4 2.02 47.11 -35.04
N PRO A 5 2.51 47.78 -33.97
CA PRO A 5 2.75 47.10 -32.69
C PRO A 5 1.49 46.52 -32.03
N LYS A 6 0.29 46.99 -32.44
CA LYS A 6 -1.00 46.49 -31.95
C LYS A 6 -1.53 45.29 -32.75
N LYS A 7 -0.85 44.91 -33.84
CA LYS A 7 -1.25 43.77 -34.69
C LYS A 7 -0.54 42.51 -34.24
N ARG A 8 -1.29 41.42 -34.07
CA ARG A 8 -0.81 40.12 -33.55
C ARG A 8 0.23 39.44 -34.46
N TRP A 9 0.30 39.82 -35.74
CA TRP A 9 1.27 39.29 -36.71
C TRP A 9 2.58 40.09 -36.77
N HIS A 10 2.71 41.20 -36.03
CA HIS A 10 3.88 42.05 -36.14
C HIS A 10 5.13 41.36 -35.58
N VAL A 11 6.13 41.14 -36.44
CA VAL A 11 7.34 40.34 -36.17
C VAL A 11 8.13 40.85 -34.96
N ARG A 12 8.17 42.17 -34.75
CA ARG A 12 8.94 42.80 -33.66
C ARG A 12 8.21 42.81 -32.31
N THR A 13 7.00 42.28 -32.23
CA THR A 13 6.33 42.14 -30.92
C THR A 13 7.05 41.10 -30.08
N LYS A 14 7.18 41.37 -28.77
CA LYS A 14 7.87 40.47 -27.83
C LYS A 14 7.34 39.04 -27.89
N GLU A 15 6.02 38.89 -28.06
CA GLU A 15 5.35 37.59 -28.17
C GLU A 15 5.76 36.81 -29.43
N ASN A 16 5.84 37.47 -30.59
CA ASN A 16 6.20 36.78 -31.82
C ASN A 16 7.68 36.42 -31.84
N ILE A 17 8.56 37.31 -31.35
CA ILE A 17 9.99 36.99 -31.21
C ILE A 17 10.17 35.81 -30.24
N ALA A 18 9.41 35.74 -29.15
CA ALA A 18 9.47 34.61 -28.22
C ALA A 18 8.99 33.30 -28.86
N ARG A 19 7.96 33.32 -29.70
CA ARG A 19 7.52 32.13 -30.46
C ARG A 19 8.61 31.66 -31.43
N VAL A 20 9.20 32.58 -32.20
CA VAL A 20 10.31 32.25 -33.13
C VAL A 20 11.49 31.62 -32.38
N ARG A 21 11.91 32.21 -31.26
CA ARG A 21 12.99 31.64 -30.44
C ARG A 21 12.65 30.25 -29.90
N LYS A 22 11.39 30.01 -29.56
CA LYS A 22 10.94 28.70 -29.09
C LYS A 22 11.01 27.67 -30.22
N ASP A 23 10.54 28.05 -31.40
CA ASP A 23 10.55 27.17 -32.57
C ASP A 23 11.99 26.87 -33.03
N GLU A 24 12.89 27.88 -32.98
CA GLU A 24 14.32 27.73 -33.23
C GLU A 24 14.97 26.78 -32.22
N ALA A 25 14.71 26.96 -30.92
CA ALA A 25 15.22 26.07 -29.88
C ALA A 25 14.69 24.62 -30.03
N GLU A 26 13.39 24.45 -30.32
CA GLU A 26 12.81 23.13 -30.58
C GLU A 26 13.41 22.47 -31.84
N PHE A 27 13.84 23.26 -32.82
CA PHE A 27 14.52 22.76 -34.01
C PHE A 27 15.96 22.33 -33.71
N GLU A 28 16.70 23.14 -32.95
CA GLU A 28 18.05 22.80 -32.49
C GLU A 28 18.07 21.52 -31.66
N ASP A 29 17.14 21.37 -30.72
CA ASP A 29 17.02 20.15 -29.90
C ASP A 29 16.75 18.90 -30.74
N LYS A 30 15.87 19.00 -31.76
CA LYS A 30 15.60 17.89 -32.69
C LYS A 30 16.83 17.52 -33.49
N LYS A 31 17.56 18.52 -34.00
CA LYS A 31 18.80 18.29 -34.74
C LYS A 31 19.84 17.58 -33.87
N LEU A 32 20.01 18.00 -32.62
CA LEU A 32 20.91 17.33 -31.66
C LEU A 32 20.47 15.89 -31.36
N GLN A 33 19.16 15.64 -31.24
CA GLN A 33 18.64 14.29 -31.05
C GLN A 33 18.90 13.40 -32.26
N ASP A 34 18.74 13.92 -33.48
CA ASP A 34 19.01 13.19 -34.72
C ASP A 34 20.52 12.89 -34.88
N GLU A 35 21.38 13.87 -34.57
CA GLU A 35 22.83 13.68 -34.53
C GLU A 35 23.21 12.60 -33.50
N PHE A 36 22.68 12.68 -32.28
CA PHE A 36 22.93 11.68 -31.24
C PHE A 36 22.43 10.28 -31.66
N ARG A 37 21.27 10.21 -32.31
CA ARG A 37 20.72 8.96 -32.85
C ARG A 37 21.61 8.38 -33.95
N SER A 38 22.15 9.22 -34.84
CA SER A 38 23.11 8.77 -35.85
C SER A 38 24.40 8.23 -35.23
N LEU A 39 24.94 8.90 -34.21
CA LEU A 39 26.15 8.47 -33.51
C LEU A 39 25.98 7.12 -32.82
N ILE A 40 24.82 6.91 -32.17
CA ILE A 40 24.49 5.60 -31.59
C ILE A 40 24.36 4.54 -32.67
N ALA A 41 23.64 4.84 -33.75
CA ALA A 41 23.47 3.90 -34.86
C ALA A 41 24.82 3.50 -35.48
N ASP A 42 25.75 4.44 -35.62
CA ASP A 42 27.11 4.19 -36.11
C ASP A 42 27.91 3.31 -35.14
N GLN A 43 27.81 3.59 -33.84
CA GLN A 43 28.44 2.78 -32.80
C GLN A 43 27.88 1.35 -32.81
N GLU A 44 26.56 1.19 -32.83
CA GLU A 44 25.88 -0.10 -32.89
C GLU A 44 26.26 -0.86 -34.16
N ALA A 45 26.18 -0.24 -35.33
CA ALA A 45 26.57 -0.83 -36.61
C ALA A 45 28.02 -1.32 -36.60
N ARG A 46 28.94 -0.54 -36.04
CA ARG A 46 30.35 -0.94 -35.88
C ARG A 46 30.48 -2.16 -34.97
N THR A 47 29.81 -2.16 -33.81
CA THR A 47 29.87 -3.30 -32.89
C THR A 47 29.23 -4.55 -33.49
N ASP A 48 28.14 -4.40 -34.23
CA ASP A 48 27.46 -5.50 -34.90
C ASP A 48 28.28 -6.06 -36.06
N ALA A 49 29.01 -5.23 -36.81
CA ALA A 49 29.96 -5.70 -37.80
C ALA A 49 31.08 -6.55 -37.17
N LEU A 50 31.62 -6.12 -36.02
CA LEU A 50 32.61 -6.90 -35.27
C LEU A 50 32.03 -8.21 -34.73
N ARG A 51 30.81 -8.18 -34.18
CA ARG A 51 30.10 -9.40 -33.73
C ARG A 51 29.84 -10.36 -34.88
N LYS A 52 29.39 -9.87 -36.04
CA LYS A 52 29.18 -10.67 -37.25
C LYS A 52 30.48 -11.31 -37.70
N ARG A 53 31.58 -10.55 -37.76
CA ARG A 53 32.91 -11.07 -38.11
C ARG A 53 33.37 -12.16 -37.14
N ALA A 54 33.20 -11.96 -35.83
CA ALA A 54 33.54 -12.94 -34.81
C ALA A 54 32.68 -14.23 -34.92
N ARG A 55 31.38 -14.08 -35.23
CA ARG A 55 30.49 -15.23 -35.48
C ARG A 55 30.89 -16.00 -36.73
N SER A 56 31.23 -15.29 -37.80
CA SER A 56 31.74 -15.89 -39.04
C SER A 56 33.04 -16.66 -38.82
N SER A 57 33.97 -16.13 -38.01
CA SER A 57 35.22 -16.86 -37.69
C SER A 57 34.99 -18.09 -36.81
N LEU A 58 33.96 -18.08 -35.95
CA LEU A 58 33.62 -19.20 -35.07
C LEU A 58 32.67 -20.22 -35.73
N GLY A 59 32.26 -20.01 -36.99
CA GLY A 59 31.35 -20.90 -37.71
C GLY A 59 29.93 -20.99 -37.14
N LEU A 60 29.50 -20.02 -36.32
CA LEU A 60 28.15 -20.04 -35.72
C LEU A 60 27.11 -19.46 -36.70
N PRO A 61 26.00 -20.18 -36.97
CA PRO A 61 24.98 -19.70 -37.89
C PRO A 61 24.31 -18.41 -37.38
N SER A 62 24.06 -17.51 -38.33
CA SER A 62 23.38 -16.23 -38.15
C SER A 62 21.88 -16.42 -37.91
N GLY A 63 21.51 -17.04 -36.78
CA GLY A 63 20.10 -17.31 -36.45
C GLY A 63 19.81 -17.91 -35.08
N SER A 64 20.82 -18.16 -34.24
CA SER A 64 20.58 -18.64 -32.87
C SER A 64 20.35 -17.46 -31.92
N ALA A 65 19.09 -17.29 -31.52
CA ALA A 65 18.68 -16.46 -30.40
C ALA A 65 19.31 -17.03 -29.12
N ILE A 66 20.38 -16.39 -28.63
CA ILE A 66 20.94 -16.65 -27.29
C ILE A 66 20.00 -15.97 -26.29
N GLU A 67 18.80 -16.52 -26.14
CA GLU A 67 17.94 -16.26 -25.01
C GLU A 67 18.48 -17.08 -23.83
N LYS A 68 18.89 -16.38 -22.75
CA LYS A 68 18.87 -16.80 -21.33
C LYS A 68 20.19 -16.75 -20.53
N HIS A 69 21.37 -16.51 -21.11
CA HIS A 69 22.61 -16.41 -20.31
C HIS A 69 23.24 -15.00 -20.20
N SER A 70 22.67 -13.98 -20.84
CA SER A 70 23.14 -12.58 -20.76
C SER A 70 22.39 -11.71 -19.74
N VAL A 71 21.60 -12.32 -18.84
CA VAL A 71 20.81 -11.58 -17.83
C VAL A 71 21.70 -10.99 -16.73
N LEU A 72 22.90 -11.54 -16.51
CA LEU A 72 23.80 -11.11 -15.44
C LEU A 72 24.71 -9.92 -15.81
N LEU A 73 24.87 -9.62 -17.10
CA LEU A 73 25.71 -8.51 -17.59
C LEU A 73 24.91 -7.38 -18.25
N SER A 74 23.63 -7.58 -18.56
CA SER A 74 22.77 -6.55 -19.17
C SER A 74 22.35 -5.45 -18.16
N ASP A 75 22.35 -5.74 -16.86
CA ASP A 75 22.07 -4.75 -15.81
C ASP A 75 23.25 -3.82 -15.48
N ARG A 76 24.43 -4.05 -16.09
CA ARG A 76 25.68 -3.29 -15.84
C ARG A 76 26.04 -2.30 -16.95
N SER A 77 25.30 -2.26 -18.07
CA SER A 77 25.63 -1.37 -19.20
C SER A 77 24.89 -0.03 -19.16
N THR A 78 23.76 0.08 -18.45
CA THR A 78 23.00 1.34 -18.37
C THR A 78 23.48 2.28 -17.25
N SER A 79 24.28 1.77 -16.31
CA SER A 79 24.88 2.55 -15.22
C SER A 79 26.31 3.03 -15.51
N LEU A 80 26.90 2.65 -16.66
CA LEU A 80 28.25 3.05 -17.06
C LEU A 80 28.30 4.25 -18.02
N ILE A 81 27.16 4.73 -18.51
CA ILE A 81 27.06 5.90 -19.40
C ILE A 81 26.66 7.16 -18.61
N GLN A 82 26.49 7.05 -17.30
CA GLN A 82 26.66 8.20 -16.44
C GLN A 82 28.15 8.25 -16.10
N GLY A 83 28.92 8.99 -16.91
CA GLY A 83 30.32 9.28 -16.61
C GLY A 83 30.44 9.63 -15.14
N ASN A 84 31.47 9.10 -14.46
CA ASN A 84 31.62 9.29 -13.03
C ASN A 84 31.59 10.79 -12.76
N LYS A 85 30.53 11.28 -12.10
CA LYS A 85 30.33 12.74 -11.93
C LYS A 85 31.52 13.36 -11.21
N GLU A 86 32.10 12.58 -10.31
CA GLU A 86 33.33 12.89 -9.58
C GLU A 86 34.50 13.10 -10.55
N TYR A 87 34.64 12.26 -11.59
CA TYR A 87 35.69 12.38 -12.60
C TYR A 87 35.54 13.60 -13.51
N GLU A 88 34.30 13.99 -13.85
CA GLU A 88 34.08 15.21 -14.62
C GLU A 88 34.34 16.47 -13.78
N THR A 89 33.98 16.45 -12.49
CA THR A 89 34.32 17.53 -11.57
C THR A 89 35.82 17.60 -11.31
N GLU A 90 36.50 16.46 -11.19
CA GLU A 90 37.95 16.37 -11.01
C GLU A 90 38.68 16.89 -12.25
N LYS A 91 38.30 16.48 -13.46
CA LYS A 91 38.86 17.04 -14.71
C LYS A 91 38.62 18.53 -14.87
N LYS A 92 37.47 19.05 -14.42
CA LYS A 92 37.21 20.50 -14.42
C LYS A 92 38.13 21.20 -13.43
N ALA A 93 38.29 20.66 -12.22
CA ALA A 93 39.20 21.19 -11.22
C ALA A 93 40.67 21.14 -11.69
N GLU A 94 41.09 20.08 -12.39
CA GLU A 94 42.42 19.98 -13.00
C GLU A 94 42.65 21.03 -14.10
N LYS A 95 41.66 21.26 -14.96
CA LYS A 95 41.71 22.33 -15.98
C LYS A 95 41.78 23.71 -15.34
N GLU A 96 40.96 23.96 -14.33
CA GLU A 96 41.01 25.22 -13.58
C GLU A 96 42.35 25.37 -12.85
N ALA A 97 42.92 24.31 -12.29
CA ALA A 97 44.24 24.34 -11.66
C ALA A 97 45.34 24.60 -12.69
N ALA A 98 45.26 23.99 -13.87
CA ALA A 98 46.17 24.25 -14.97
C ALA A 98 46.05 25.70 -15.47
N GLU A 99 44.83 26.20 -15.70
CA GLU A 99 44.55 27.59 -16.08
C GLU A 99 44.96 28.57 -14.99
N LYS A 100 44.79 28.24 -13.70
CA LYS A 100 45.29 29.03 -12.57
C LYS A 100 46.82 29.03 -12.52
N SER A 101 47.45 27.89 -12.78
CA SER A 101 48.92 27.76 -12.81
C SER A 101 49.55 28.52 -13.99
N ILE A 102 48.85 28.57 -15.12
CA ILE A 102 49.19 29.36 -16.31
C ILE A 102 48.87 30.85 -16.09
N GLY A 103 47.96 31.16 -15.17
CA GLY A 103 47.50 32.53 -14.88
C GLY A 103 46.33 32.99 -15.75
N LEU A 104 45.71 32.11 -16.54
CA LEU A 104 44.53 32.40 -17.35
C LEU A 104 43.27 32.65 -16.49
N LEU A 105 43.10 31.86 -15.43
CA LEU A 105 41.95 31.93 -14.53
C LEU A 105 42.27 32.70 -13.23
N THR A 106 43.50 33.19 -13.09
CA THR A 106 43.96 33.95 -11.93
C THR A 106 43.66 35.42 -12.16
N TYR A 107 42.58 35.91 -11.58
CA TYR A 107 42.22 37.32 -11.67
C TYR A 107 43.23 38.19 -10.89
N LEU A 108 43.65 39.28 -11.52
CA LEU A 108 44.56 40.27 -10.95
C LEU A 108 44.06 40.72 -9.56
N GLY A 109 44.78 40.35 -8.50
CA GLY A 109 44.42 40.62 -7.10
C GLY A 109 44.11 39.39 -6.24
N GLN A 110 43.93 38.19 -6.83
CA GLN A 110 43.67 36.96 -6.06
C GLN A 110 44.89 36.44 -5.29
N SER A 111 46.10 36.58 -5.83
CA SER A 111 47.33 36.06 -5.20
C SER A 111 47.61 36.66 -3.80
N MET A 112 47.31 37.96 -3.59
CA MET A 112 47.57 38.64 -2.32
C MET A 112 46.54 38.28 -1.22
N LEU A 113 45.32 37.92 -1.60
CA LEU A 113 44.24 37.56 -0.66
C LEU A 113 44.25 36.06 -0.31
N ASP A 114 44.70 35.21 -1.23
CA ASP A 114 44.68 33.75 -1.07
C ASP A 114 45.95 33.19 -0.40
N ALA A 115 47.12 33.79 -0.65
CA ALA A 115 48.39 33.32 -0.08
C ALA A 115 48.49 33.46 1.46
N GLY A 116 47.70 34.37 2.05
CA GLY A 116 47.68 34.58 3.50
C GLY A 116 46.63 33.75 4.25
N GLY A 117 45.63 33.18 3.57
CA GLY A 117 44.47 32.50 4.17
C GLY A 117 43.65 33.33 5.17
N GLN A 118 44.06 34.58 5.43
CA GLN A 118 43.44 35.49 6.38
C GLN A 118 42.56 36.44 5.61
N LYS A 119 41.25 36.32 5.82
CA LYS A 119 40.31 37.34 5.33
C LYS A 119 40.69 38.68 5.95
N PRO A 120 40.80 39.74 5.14
CA PRO A 120 41.13 41.05 5.64
C PRO A 120 40.08 41.52 6.66
N TRP A 121 40.52 42.33 7.63
CA TRP A 121 39.70 42.74 8.78
C TRP A 121 38.37 43.41 8.40
N TYR A 122 38.27 44.01 7.20
CA TYR A 122 37.06 44.63 6.67
C TYR A 122 36.00 43.63 6.14
N ASP A 123 36.36 42.38 5.82
CA ASP A 123 35.41 41.33 5.40
C ASP A 123 34.82 40.54 6.60
N LEU A 124 35.42 40.70 7.77
CA LEU A 124 35.01 40.02 9.00
C LEU A 124 33.94 40.83 9.73
N HIS A 125 32.68 40.70 9.32
CA HIS A 125 31.55 41.18 10.13
C HIS A 125 31.60 40.59 11.56
N PRO A 126 31.32 41.39 12.61
CA PRO A 126 31.34 40.95 14.00
C PRO A 126 30.52 39.67 14.20
N LYS A 127 31.10 38.68 14.89
CA LYS A 127 30.56 37.30 15.04
C LYS A 127 29.14 37.20 15.64
N ARG A 128 28.57 38.28 16.17
CA ARG A 128 27.25 38.30 16.81
C ARG A 128 26.05 38.29 15.85
N LEU A 129 26.24 38.42 14.54
CA LEU A 129 25.11 38.53 13.60
C LEU A 129 24.89 37.32 12.69
N ARG A 130 25.79 36.33 12.63
CA ARG A 130 25.65 35.20 11.67
C ARG A 130 24.90 34.01 12.25
N SER A 131 25.12 33.69 13.54
CA SER A 131 24.39 32.61 14.23
C SER A 131 22.88 32.86 14.25
N ASP A 132 22.48 34.12 14.50
CA ASP A 132 21.07 34.48 14.64
C ASP A 132 20.33 34.46 13.30
N GLU A 133 21.02 34.75 12.19
CA GLU A 133 20.44 34.69 10.84
C GLU A 133 20.29 33.24 10.36
N ASP A 134 21.28 32.37 10.62
CA ASP A 134 21.19 30.95 10.31
C ASP A 134 20.11 30.24 11.14
N GLU A 135 19.96 30.60 12.42
CA GLU A 135 18.86 30.10 13.26
C GLU A 135 17.50 30.63 12.81
N LYS A 136 17.40 31.90 12.40
CA LYS A 136 16.16 32.46 11.83
C LYS A 136 15.78 31.78 10.53
N LEU A 137 16.74 31.47 9.65
CA LEU A 137 16.50 30.76 8.39
C LEU A 137 15.99 29.35 8.65
N LYS A 138 16.63 28.58 9.54
CA LYS A 138 16.15 27.26 9.96
C LYS A 138 14.73 27.32 10.54
N LYS A 139 14.46 28.30 11.41
CA LYS A 139 13.14 28.50 12.01
C LYS A 139 12.08 28.86 10.96
N LYS A 140 12.46 29.62 9.93
CA LYS A 140 11.60 29.97 8.79
C LYS A 140 11.34 28.76 7.90
N GLU A 141 12.35 27.95 7.61
CA GLU A 141 12.22 26.70 6.85
C GLU A 141 11.32 25.68 7.56
N GLU A 142 11.49 25.52 8.88
CA GLU A 142 10.61 24.69 9.71
C GLU A 142 9.16 25.21 9.70
N TRP A 143 8.97 26.53 9.77
CA TRP A 143 7.65 27.14 9.69
C TRP A 143 6.99 26.90 8.33
N GLU A 144 7.76 27.05 7.25
CA GLU A 144 7.28 26.76 5.90
C GLU A 144 6.97 25.28 5.70
N ALA A 145 7.77 24.37 6.25
CA ALA A 145 7.49 22.94 6.24
C ALA A 145 6.18 22.63 6.99
N LYS A 146 5.97 23.21 8.18
CA LYS A 146 4.71 23.08 8.93
C LYS A 146 3.52 23.66 8.17
N LYS A 147 3.70 24.79 7.48
CA LYS A 147 2.66 25.41 6.63
C LYS A 147 2.31 24.52 5.44
N LYS A 148 3.32 23.94 4.77
CA LYS A 148 3.16 22.99 3.66
C LYS A 148 2.46 21.72 4.12
N LEU A 149 2.87 21.14 5.25
CA LEU A 149 2.21 19.98 5.86
C LEU A 149 0.75 20.26 6.23
N ARG A 150 0.45 21.46 6.77
CA ARG A 150 -0.92 21.85 7.10
C ARG A 150 -1.79 22.11 5.86
N ALA A 151 -1.18 22.56 4.77
CA ALA A 151 -1.84 22.81 3.49
C ALA A 151 -1.95 21.55 2.61
N ASP A 152 -1.32 20.44 3.01
CA ASP A 152 -1.39 19.19 2.27
C ASP A 152 -2.72 18.45 2.53
N PRO A 153 -3.58 18.26 1.51
CA PRO A 153 -4.84 17.54 1.66
C PRO A 153 -4.66 16.08 2.11
N LEU A 154 -3.51 15.46 1.84
CA LEU A 154 -3.25 14.08 2.24
C LEU A 154 -3.18 13.93 3.77
N THR A 155 -2.68 14.94 4.49
CA THR A 155 -2.67 14.92 5.95
C THR A 155 -4.07 14.94 6.54
N GLN A 156 -5.01 15.66 5.92
CA GLN A 156 -6.42 15.67 6.33
C GLN A 156 -7.07 14.31 6.07
N MET A 157 -6.80 13.71 4.90
CA MET A 157 -7.30 12.36 4.57
C MET A 157 -6.77 11.27 5.52
N ASN A 158 -5.50 11.37 5.93
CA ASN A 158 -4.91 10.42 6.88
C ASN A 158 -5.56 10.54 8.26
N LYS A 159 -5.78 11.77 8.76
CA LYS A 159 -6.52 11.99 10.02
C LYS A 159 -7.93 11.41 10.01
N VAL A 160 -8.64 11.55 8.88
CA VAL A 160 -9.98 10.96 8.71
C VAL A 160 -9.90 9.43 8.72
N SER A 161 -8.89 8.85 8.08
CA SER A 161 -8.67 7.40 8.08
C SER A 161 -8.37 6.87 9.48
N GLU A 162 -7.46 7.53 10.21
CA GLU A 162 -7.15 7.23 11.61
C GLU A 162 -8.39 7.35 12.51
N TRP A 163 -9.25 8.35 12.27
CA TRP A 163 -10.51 8.50 13.00
C TRP A 163 -11.46 7.31 12.75
N PHE A 164 -11.59 6.86 11.51
CA PHE A 164 -12.39 5.67 11.18
C PHE A 164 -11.80 4.39 11.76
N GLU A 165 -10.48 4.24 11.77
CA GLU A 165 -9.78 3.10 12.37
C GLU A 165 -10.00 3.08 13.88
N LYS A 166 -9.78 4.20 14.56
CA LYS A 166 -10.06 4.34 16.00
C LYS A 166 -11.52 4.02 16.32
N LYS A 167 -12.49 4.49 15.51
CA LYS A 167 -13.91 4.16 15.68
C LYS A 167 -14.20 2.67 15.48
N ARG A 168 -13.49 2.00 14.56
CA ARG A 168 -13.60 0.56 14.33
C ARG A 168 -13.01 -0.22 15.49
N GLU A 169 -11.89 0.24 16.03
CA GLU A 169 -11.22 -0.32 17.21
C GLU A 169 -12.12 -0.17 18.44
N GLU A 170 -12.66 1.02 18.72
CA GLU A 170 -13.63 1.26 19.79
C GLU A 170 -14.83 0.30 19.71
N LYS A 171 -15.41 0.13 18.52
CA LYS A 171 -16.50 -0.85 18.30
C LYS A 171 -16.04 -2.29 18.55
N SER A 172 -14.87 -2.68 18.06
CA SER A 172 -14.33 -4.02 18.28
C SER A 172 -13.99 -4.30 19.74
N LEU A 173 -13.53 -3.27 20.47
CA LEU A 173 -13.28 -3.33 21.91
C LEU A 173 -14.59 -3.48 22.68
N GLU A 174 -15.63 -2.74 22.31
CA GLU A 174 -16.95 -2.86 22.93
C GLU A 174 -17.59 -4.23 22.63
N GLU A 175 -17.49 -4.71 21.39
CA GLU A 175 -17.90 -6.06 21.00
C GLU A 175 -17.12 -7.12 21.80
N ALA A 176 -15.80 -6.96 21.96
CA ALA A 176 -14.98 -7.88 22.76
C ALA A 176 -15.32 -7.84 24.26
N LYS A 177 -15.63 -6.66 24.81
CA LYS A 177 -16.12 -6.54 26.20
C LYS A 177 -17.48 -7.22 26.36
N MET A 178 -18.39 -7.04 25.41
CA MET A 178 -19.70 -7.71 25.41
C MET A 178 -19.56 -9.23 25.31
N LEU A 179 -18.65 -9.72 24.47
CA LEU A 179 -18.32 -11.14 24.38
C LEU A 179 -17.77 -11.67 25.71
N ARG A 180 -16.82 -10.96 26.34
CA ARG A 180 -16.30 -11.35 27.67
C ARG A 180 -17.40 -11.40 28.73
N ARG A 181 -18.34 -10.47 28.71
CA ARG A 181 -19.51 -10.48 29.61
C ARG A 181 -20.41 -11.68 29.33
N ALA A 182 -20.68 -11.98 28.07
CA ALA A 182 -21.47 -13.15 27.67
C ALA A 182 -20.79 -14.46 28.10
N ASP A 183 -19.48 -14.60 27.87
CA ASP A 183 -18.68 -15.76 28.28
C ASP A 183 -18.72 -15.94 29.81
N SER A 184 -18.60 -14.83 30.57
CA SER A 184 -18.73 -14.87 32.03
C SER A 184 -20.13 -15.29 32.50
N CYS A 185 -21.18 -14.88 31.78
CA CYS A 185 -22.56 -15.29 32.09
C CYS A 185 -22.80 -16.77 31.77
N ILE A 186 -22.25 -17.26 30.64
CA ILE A 186 -22.30 -18.66 30.26
C ILE A 186 -21.60 -19.51 31.32
N ALA A 187 -20.39 -19.12 31.74
CA ALA A 187 -19.62 -19.82 32.76
C ALA A 187 -20.30 -19.84 34.15
N ALA A 188 -21.06 -18.80 34.49
CA ALA A 188 -21.84 -18.74 35.73
C ALA A 188 -23.10 -19.62 35.69
N MET A 189 -23.57 -20.03 34.51
CA MET A 189 -24.79 -20.85 34.32
C MET A 189 -24.52 -22.13 33.50
N PRO A 190 -23.64 -23.03 33.97
CA PRO A 190 -23.24 -24.23 33.22
C PRO A 190 -24.39 -25.21 32.94
N GLY A 191 -25.42 -25.24 33.80
CA GLY A 191 -26.61 -26.09 33.60
C GLY A 191 -27.55 -25.62 32.47
N LEU A 192 -27.54 -24.32 32.13
CA LEU A 192 -28.34 -23.76 31.05
C LEU A 192 -27.55 -23.68 29.73
N PHE A 193 -26.22 -23.62 29.82
CA PHE A 193 -25.33 -23.53 28.68
C PHE A 193 -24.22 -24.60 28.72
N PRO A 194 -24.53 -25.87 28.42
CA PRO A 194 -23.53 -26.94 28.32
C PRO A 194 -22.51 -26.73 27.19
N ASP A 195 -21.27 -27.20 27.39
CA ASP A 195 -20.10 -26.99 26.50
C ASP A 195 -20.13 -27.80 25.17
N ASP A 196 -21.29 -27.93 24.54
CA ASP A 196 -21.49 -28.82 23.38
C ASP A 196 -21.05 -28.20 22.03
N ILE A 197 -20.72 -26.90 22.01
CA ILE A 197 -20.40 -26.15 20.78
C ILE A 197 -18.90 -25.84 20.73
N SER A 198 -18.08 -26.85 20.39
CA SER A 198 -16.64 -26.68 20.17
C SER A 198 -16.35 -26.15 18.76
N VAL A 199 -16.07 -24.86 18.61
CA VAL A 199 -15.45 -24.33 17.38
C VAL A 199 -13.96 -24.68 17.46
N PRO A 200 -13.38 -25.34 16.46
CA PRO A 200 -11.94 -25.58 16.44
C PRO A 200 -11.22 -24.23 16.50
N SER A 201 -10.60 -23.95 17.64
CA SER A 201 -9.80 -22.76 17.82
C SER A 201 -8.59 -22.84 16.89
N LYS A 202 -8.11 -21.70 16.38
CA LYS A 202 -6.95 -21.65 15.47
C LYS A 202 -5.65 -22.20 16.08
N SER A 203 -5.64 -22.62 17.35
CA SER A 203 -4.50 -23.30 17.99
C SER A 203 -4.45 -24.81 17.72
N THR A 204 -5.57 -25.45 17.36
CA THR A 204 -5.63 -26.91 17.12
C THR A 204 -5.30 -27.32 15.68
N SER A 205 -4.96 -26.37 14.80
CA SER A 205 -4.47 -26.69 13.44
C SER A 205 -2.97 -27.01 13.38
N SER A 206 -2.25 -26.95 14.51
CA SER A 206 -0.82 -27.28 14.60
C SER A 206 -0.55 -28.80 14.53
N PHE A 207 -1.56 -29.64 14.81
CA PHE A 207 -1.41 -31.09 14.77
C PHE A 207 -1.61 -31.70 13.38
N LEU A 208 -2.40 -31.06 12.51
CA LEU A 208 -2.65 -31.56 11.15
C LEU A 208 -1.55 -31.22 10.13
N SER A 209 -0.64 -30.29 10.44
CA SER A 209 0.52 -30.00 9.59
C SER A 209 1.68 -31.00 9.76
N LYS A 210 1.60 -31.90 10.75
CA LYS A 210 2.68 -32.88 11.05
C LYS A 210 2.51 -34.21 10.30
N SER A 211 1.30 -34.54 9.86
CA SER A 211 0.98 -35.80 9.16
C SER A 211 1.32 -35.80 7.66
N LEU A 212 1.77 -34.67 7.10
CA LEU A 212 2.10 -34.53 5.67
C LEU A 212 3.61 -34.43 5.39
N GLN A 213 4.47 -34.77 6.35
CA GLN A 213 5.93 -34.67 6.22
C GLN A 213 6.69 -36.02 6.23
N GLU A 214 6.00 -37.17 6.18
CA GLU A 214 6.67 -38.50 6.23
C GLU A 214 6.93 -39.16 4.86
N THR A 215 6.85 -38.43 3.75
CA THR A 215 7.38 -38.92 2.45
C THR A 215 8.24 -37.87 1.76
N SER A 216 9.46 -37.65 2.28
CA SER A 216 10.67 -37.30 1.50
C SER A 216 11.81 -36.94 2.44
N ALA A 217 12.44 -37.96 3.02
CA ALA A 217 13.78 -37.82 3.57
C ALA A 217 14.80 -37.94 2.42
N CYS A 218 15.36 -36.82 1.95
CA CYS A 218 16.80 -36.69 1.69
C CYS A 218 17.21 -35.21 1.49
N GLY A 219 18.31 -34.79 2.14
CA GLY A 219 19.20 -33.76 1.59
C GLY A 219 19.13 -32.33 2.13
N SER A 220 19.92 -32.08 3.18
CA SER A 220 20.76 -30.88 3.41
C SER A 220 20.15 -29.48 3.62
N SER A 221 20.26 -29.03 4.88
CA SER A 221 20.86 -27.75 5.35
C SER A 221 20.89 -26.53 4.41
N GLN A 222 20.25 -25.41 4.82
CA GLN A 222 20.91 -24.22 5.40
C GLN A 222 19.97 -22.98 5.41
N GLN A 223 20.00 -22.30 6.56
CA GLN A 223 19.91 -20.85 6.79
C GLN A 223 18.69 -20.04 6.29
N SER A 224 17.90 -19.59 7.27
CA SER A 224 16.80 -18.64 7.14
C SER A 224 17.30 -17.20 6.93
N SER A 225 16.91 -16.57 5.81
CA SER A 225 16.94 -15.10 5.68
C SER A 225 15.52 -14.56 5.40
N LYS A 226 15.12 -13.58 6.21
CA LYS A 226 13.81 -12.92 6.16
C LYS A 226 13.71 -12.03 4.91
N LYS A 227 12.72 -12.26 4.04
CA LYS A 227 12.28 -11.26 3.05
C LYS A 227 10.77 -11.10 3.06
N LYS A 228 10.34 -9.86 3.36
CA LYS A 228 8.97 -9.37 3.28
C LYS A 228 8.53 -9.32 1.81
N SER A 229 7.42 -9.96 1.44
CA SER A 229 6.82 -9.81 0.11
C SER A 229 5.61 -8.85 0.15
N LYS A 230 5.65 -7.84 -0.71
CA LYS A 230 4.56 -6.87 -0.94
C LYS A 230 3.54 -7.50 -1.89
N HIS A 231 2.29 -7.65 -1.48
CA HIS A 231 1.20 -8.11 -2.36
C HIS A 231 0.74 -6.99 -3.31
N LYS A 232 0.95 -7.19 -4.61
CA LYS A 232 0.40 -6.37 -5.70
C LYS A 232 -0.97 -6.95 -6.10
N ARG A 233 -2.08 -6.31 -5.68
CA ARG A 233 -3.46 -6.67 -6.08
C ARG A 233 -3.65 -6.37 -7.57
N LYS A 234 -3.84 -7.40 -8.41
CA LYS A 234 -4.39 -7.24 -9.76
C LYS A 234 -5.93 -7.27 -9.67
N ARG A 235 -6.57 -6.18 -10.09
CA ARG A 235 -8.01 -6.10 -10.36
C ARG A 235 -8.34 -6.96 -11.58
N ARG A 236 -9.31 -7.87 -11.48
CA ARG A 236 -9.94 -8.51 -12.64
C ARG A 236 -11.38 -8.03 -12.76
N HIS A 237 -11.74 -7.65 -13.98
CA HIS A 237 -13.04 -7.15 -14.37
C HIS A 237 -14.07 -8.29 -14.40
N ARG A 238 -15.31 -7.91 -14.04
CA ARG A 238 -16.50 -8.76 -13.92
C ARG A 238 -17.15 -8.87 -15.30
N SER A 239 -17.06 -10.03 -15.95
CA SER A 239 -17.89 -10.35 -17.12
C SER A 239 -19.22 -10.96 -16.66
N LYS A 240 -20.30 -10.45 -17.26
CA LYS A 240 -21.67 -10.97 -17.17
C LYS A 240 -21.75 -12.26 -17.99
N SER A 241 -22.44 -13.28 -17.48
CA SER A 241 -22.93 -14.37 -18.30
C SER A 241 -24.39 -14.65 -17.97
N HIS A 242 -25.12 -14.93 -19.03
CA HIS A 242 -26.57 -14.99 -19.12
C HIS A 242 -27.07 -16.43 -18.91
N ARG A 243 -28.38 -16.52 -18.68
CA ARG A 243 -29.21 -17.73 -18.69
C ARG A 243 -28.89 -18.71 -19.82
N SER A 244 -28.99 -20.00 -19.54
CA SER A 244 -29.61 -20.97 -20.45
C SER A 244 -30.24 -22.13 -19.66
N SER A 245 -31.20 -22.75 -20.33
CA SER A 245 -32.32 -23.55 -19.86
C SER A 245 -32.09 -25.06 -19.91
N ARG A 246 -32.86 -25.77 -19.07
CA ARG A 246 -33.49 -27.10 -19.27
C ARG A 246 -33.03 -27.98 -20.45
N SER A 247 -32.73 -29.24 -20.14
CA SER A 247 -33.40 -30.39 -20.77
C SER A 247 -33.26 -31.67 -19.91
N SER A 248 -34.31 -32.46 -20.02
CA SER A 248 -34.64 -33.75 -19.41
C SER A 248 -34.06 -34.94 -20.18
N SER A 249 -33.83 -36.07 -19.49
CA SER A 249 -34.27 -37.40 -19.97
C SER A 249 -34.07 -38.49 -18.92
N SER A 250 -35.12 -39.29 -18.77
CA SER A 250 -35.30 -40.56 -18.06
C SER A 250 -34.42 -41.71 -18.58
N SER A 251 -34.14 -42.71 -17.75
CA SER A 251 -34.53 -44.12 -18.01
C SER A 251 -34.14 -45.04 -16.84
N SER A 252 -35.06 -45.95 -16.56
CA SER A 252 -35.05 -47.07 -15.61
C SER A 252 -34.00 -48.14 -15.92
N ASP A 253 -33.52 -48.88 -14.91
CA ASP A 253 -33.87 -50.30 -14.67
C ASP A 253 -32.96 -50.97 -13.61
N GLU A 254 -33.58 -51.86 -12.84
CA GLU A 254 -33.03 -52.61 -11.70
C GLU A 254 -32.50 -54.02 -12.12
N ILE A 255 -31.26 -54.37 -11.69
CA ILE A 255 -30.79 -55.62 -10.99
C ILE A 255 -30.92 -57.00 -11.73
N PRO A 256 -30.05 -58.07 -11.60
CA PRO A 256 -29.12 -58.44 -10.50
C PRO A 256 -27.69 -58.99 -10.82
N SER A 257 -26.93 -59.06 -9.72
CA SER A 257 -25.68 -59.78 -9.39
C SER A 257 -25.33 -61.08 -10.14
N THR A 258 -24.05 -61.23 -10.55
CA THR A 258 -23.18 -62.37 -10.19
C THR A 258 -21.69 -62.17 -10.57
N ARG A 259 -20.80 -62.59 -9.65
CA ARG A 259 -19.40 -63.06 -9.80
C ARG A 259 -18.24 -62.07 -10.11
N VAL A 260 -17.47 -61.80 -9.04
CA VAL A 260 -16.01 -61.97 -8.83
C VAL A 260 -15.06 -61.90 -10.04
N SER A 261 -13.91 -61.22 -9.82
CA SER A 261 -12.71 -60.97 -10.66
C SER A 261 -12.89 -59.92 -11.77
N ASP A 262 -12.18 -58.79 -11.85
CA ASP A 262 -10.87 -58.37 -11.34
C ASP A 262 -10.86 -56.90 -10.92
N ALA A 263 -10.01 -56.59 -9.94
CA ALA A 263 -9.77 -55.25 -9.44
C ALA A 263 -9.03 -54.38 -10.46
N ILE A 264 -9.74 -53.46 -11.10
CA ILE A 264 -9.15 -52.22 -11.62
C ILE A 264 -9.63 -51.09 -10.71
N VAL A 265 -8.84 -50.83 -9.67
CA VAL A 265 -8.94 -49.63 -8.86
C VAL A 265 -8.69 -48.44 -9.79
N PRO A 266 -9.65 -47.54 -10.06
CA PRO A 266 -9.34 -46.32 -10.78
C PRO A 266 -8.49 -45.47 -9.85
N THR A 267 -7.17 -45.48 -10.04
CA THR A 267 -6.24 -44.63 -9.32
C THR A 267 -6.66 -43.17 -9.53
N PRO A 268 -7.12 -42.45 -8.49
CA PRO A 268 -7.52 -41.07 -8.64
C PRO A 268 -6.27 -40.24 -8.94
N GLY A 269 -6.20 -39.66 -10.14
CA GLY A 269 -5.14 -38.72 -10.47
C GLY A 269 -5.10 -37.55 -9.46
N PRO A 270 -3.96 -36.86 -9.32
CA PRO A 270 -3.75 -35.80 -8.32
C PRO A 270 -4.76 -34.64 -8.41
N SER A 271 -5.47 -34.51 -9.53
CA SER A 271 -6.56 -33.56 -9.73
C SER A 271 -7.84 -33.91 -8.95
N SER A 272 -8.18 -35.19 -8.77
CA SER A 272 -9.41 -35.62 -8.08
C SER A 272 -9.34 -35.36 -6.57
N VAL A 273 -8.17 -35.65 -5.97
CA VAL A 273 -7.93 -35.43 -4.54
C VAL A 273 -7.97 -33.94 -4.19
N ALA A 274 -7.41 -33.07 -5.04
CA ALA A 274 -7.47 -31.62 -4.84
C ALA A 274 -8.91 -31.07 -4.90
N ILE A 275 -9.74 -31.62 -5.78
CA ILE A 275 -11.16 -31.25 -5.90
C ILE A 275 -11.95 -31.69 -4.65
N GLU A 276 -11.70 -32.89 -4.14
CA GLU A 276 -12.32 -33.39 -2.90
C GLU A 276 -11.91 -32.58 -1.67
N LEU A 277 -10.63 -32.22 -1.55
CA LEU A 277 -10.13 -31.34 -0.49
C LEU A 277 -10.77 -29.95 -0.56
N ALA A 278 -10.91 -29.37 -1.75
CA ALA A 278 -11.61 -28.10 -1.92
C ALA A 278 -13.09 -28.17 -1.51
N LYS A 279 -13.78 -29.28 -1.82
CA LYS A 279 -15.15 -29.56 -1.36
C LYS A 279 -15.24 -29.69 0.16
N ARG A 280 -14.31 -30.43 0.79
CA ARG A 280 -14.22 -30.57 2.26
C ARG A 280 -14.00 -29.22 2.93
N LEU A 281 -13.02 -28.44 2.46
CA LEU A 281 -12.76 -27.09 2.96
C LEU A 281 -13.95 -26.14 2.77
N SER A 282 -14.73 -26.30 1.70
CA SER A 282 -15.97 -25.56 1.51
C SER A 282 -17.04 -25.96 2.53
N MET A 283 -17.22 -27.26 2.77
CA MET A 283 -18.15 -27.78 3.78
C MET A 283 -17.74 -27.38 5.20
N ASP A 284 -16.45 -27.40 5.50
CA ASP A 284 -15.92 -27.01 6.81
C ASP A 284 -16.10 -25.51 7.08
N LYS A 285 -16.04 -24.66 6.04
CA LYS A 285 -16.42 -23.25 6.16
C LYS A 285 -17.90 -23.10 6.53
N LEU A 286 -18.79 -23.86 5.89
CA LEU A 286 -20.23 -23.81 6.20
C LEU A 286 -20.52 -24.33 7.62
N ARG A 287 -19.83 -25.39 8.06
CA ARG A 287 -19.90 -25.89 9.44
C ARG A 287 -19.39 -24.85 10.44
N ALA A 288 -18.24 -24.23 10.17
CA ALA A 288 -17.69 -23.18 11.02
C ALA A 288 -18.61 -21.96 11.11
N GLU A 289 -19.23 -21.56 10.00
CA GLU A 289 -20.20 -20.47 9.97
C GLU A 289 -21.46 -20.82 10.76
N ARG A 290 -21.99 -22.04 10.62
CA ARG A 290 -23.11 -22.54 11.43
C ARG A 290 -22.78 -22.47 12.92
N LEU A 291 -21.64 -23.02 13.34
CA LEU A 291 -21.20 -22.99 14.74
C LEU A 291 -21.02 -21.54 15.26
N GLN A 292 -20.56 -20.61 14.42
CA GLN A 292 -20.47 -19.19 14.79
C GLN A 292 -21.85 -18.55 15.00
N ARG A 293 -22.86 -18.92 14.21
CA ARG A 293 -24.24 -18.43 14.42
C ARG A 293 -24.83 -18.98 15.70
N GLU A 294 -24.69 -20.29 15.93
CA GLU A 294 -25.15 -20.95 17.16
C GLU A 294 -24.48 -20.34 18.39
N ARG A 295 -23.16 -20.06 18.36
CA ARG A 295 -22.47 -19.33 19.45
C ARG A 295 -23.00 -17.92 19.67
N LYS A 296 -23.17 -17.13 18.61
CA LYS A 296 -23.71 -15.76 18.72
C LYS A 296 -25.12 -15.73 19.29
N GLU A 297 -25.97 -16.69 18.92
CA GLU A 297 -27.31 -16.84 19.48
C GLU A 297 -27.25 -17.22 20.96
N ARG A 298 -26.30 -18.09 21.34
CA ARG A 298 -26.06 -18.48 22.74
C ARG A 298 -25.54 -17.33 23.59
N GLU A 299 -24.59 -16.55 23.09
CA GLU A 299 -24.07 -15.33 23.74
C GLU A 299 -25.20 -14.31 23.94
N ARG A 300 -26.04 -14.09 22.93
CA ARG A 300 -27.22 -13.22 23.04
C ARG A 300 -28.21 -13.73 24.09
N ALA A 301 -28.50 -15.04 24.09
CA ALA A 301 -29.39 -15.65 25.07
C ALA A 301 -28.84 -15.51 26.50
N ALA A 302 -27.54 -15.72 26.70
CA ALA A 302 -26.88 -15.57 27.99
C ALA A 302 -26.98 -14.14 28.53
N LEU A 303 -26.75 -13.14 27.68
CA LEU A 303 -26.92 -11.72 28.06
C LEU A 303 -28.37 -11.37 28.42
N VAL A 304 -29.34 -11.89 27.66
CA VAL A 304 -30.77 -11.67 27.94
C VAL A 304 -31.19 -12.34 29.26
N MET A 305 -30.73 -13.57 29.51
CA MET A 305 -31.03 -14.29 30.75
C MET A 305 -30.37 -13.62 31.97
N ALA A 306 -29.11 -13.21 31.87
CA ALA A 306 -28.44 -12.46 32.94
C ALA A 306 -29.16 -11.15 33.27
N LYS A 307 -29.69 -10.45 32.26
CA LYS A 307 -30.53 -9.26 32.45
C LYS A 307 -31.86 -9.58 33.12
N ALA A 308 -32.54 -10.67 32.72
CA ALA A 308 -33.81 -11.09 33.30
C ALA A 308 -33.67 -11.53 34.76
N MET A 309 -32.55 -12.17 35.12
CA MET A 309 -32.25 -12.59 36.48
C MET A 309 -31.70 -11.46 37.36
N GLY A 310 -31.56 -10.23 36.84
CA GLY A 310 -31.04 -9.08 37.59
C GLY A 310 -29.52 -9.12 37.84
N LEU A 311 -28.79 -10.09 37.29
CA LEU A 311 -27.33 -10.18 37.40
C LEU A 311 -26.60 -9.17 36.49
N SER A 312 -27.32 -8.35 35.72
CA SER A 312 -26.71 -7.33 34.85
C SER A 312 -25.83 -6.32 35.58
N GLN A 313 -26.13 -6.03 36.86
CA GLN A 313 -25.31 -5.15 37.71
C GLN A 313 -24.00 -5.79 38.18
N ALA A 314 -23.94 -7.12 38.28
CA ALA A 314 -22.75 -7.85 38.72
C ALA A 314 -21.67 -7.96 37.63
N PHE A 315 -22.03 -7.72 36.36
CA PHE A 315 -21.13 -7.81 35.19
C PHE A 315 -20.86 -6.46 34.52
N THR A 316 -21.40 -5.37 35.04
CA THR A 316 -21.04 -4.00 34.67
C THR A 316 -19.69 -3.62 35.27
N ASP A 317 -18.82 -3.00 34.48
CA ASP A 317 -17.54 -2.48 34.99
C ASP A 317 -17.83 -1.42 36.07
N PRO A 318 -17.12 -1.42 37.22
CA PRO A 318 -17.43 -0.59 38.39
C PRO A 318 -17.21 0.93 38.20
N GLY A 319 -17.11 1.40 36.95
CA GLY A 319 -16.89 2.81 36.60
C GLY A 319 -17.74 3.32 35.43
N GLN A 320 -18.75 2.57 34.97
CA GLN A 320 -19.73 3.15 34.05
C GLN A 320 -20.71 4.05 34.83
N PRO A 321 -20.99 5.28 34.35
CA PRO A 321 -22.05 6.08 34.94
C PRO A 321 -23.36 5.32 34.73
N GLU A 322 -24.11 5.09 35.81
CA GLU A 322 -25.47 4.63 35.68
C GLU A 322 -26.21 5.60 34.78
N VAL A 323 -26.77 5.10 33.67
CA VAL A 323 -27.57 5.92 32.76
C VAL A 323 -28.72 6.47 33.60
N PRO A 324 -28.89 7.81 33.70
CA PRO A 324 -29.93 8.38 34.54
C PRO A 324 -31.28 7.78 34.17
N THR A 325 -31.92 7.14 35.14
CA THR A 325 -33.24 6.49 35.06
C THR A 325 -34.39 7.50 35.02
N ASP A 326 -34.16 8.74 34.57
CA ASP A 326 -35.25 9.71 34.44
C ASP A 326 -36.10 9.30 33.22
N GLU A 327 -37.36 8.95 33.47
CA GLU A 327 -38.35 8.56 32.45
C GLU A 327 -38.45 9.60 31.31
N ARG A 328 -38.13 10.87 31.62
CA ARG A 328 -38.15 11.99 30.67
C ARG A 328 -36.99 11.95 29.68
N GLU A 329 -35.94 11.19 29.93
CA GLU A 329 -34.76 11.03 29.08
C GLU A 329 -34.88 9.79 28.15
N ILE A 330 -35.88 8.94 28.39
CA ILE A 330 -36.16 7.76 27.57
C ILE A 330 -36.78 8.20 26.23
N PRO A 331 -36.16 7.87 25.07
CA PRO A 331 -36.72 8.19 23.77
C PRO A 331 -37.97 7.35 23.49
N PHE A 332 -38.99 7.98 22.91
CA PHE A 332 -40.19 7.27 22.45
C PHE A 332 -39.83 6.31 21.32
N ASN A 333 -40.06 5.00 21.49
CA ASN A 333 -39.79 3.99 20.46
C ASN A 333 -40.97 3.86 19.50
N SER A 334 -40.98 4.61 18.40
CA SER A 334 -42.03 4.48 17.38
C SER A 334 -41.76 3.29 16.45
N ALA A 335 -42.72 2.37 16.33
CA ALA A 335 -42.64 1.24 15.40
C ALA A 335 -42.62 1.66 13.91
N PHE A 336 -43.18 2.83 13.59
CA PHE A 336 -43.40 3.27 12.20
C PHE A 336 -42.24 4.10 11.63
N ASN A 337 -41.51 4.85 12.45
CA ASN A 337 -40.34 5.61 12.02
C ASN A 337 -39.31 5.84 13.15
N PRO A 338 -38.43 4.85 13.40
CA PRO A 338 -37.48 4.93 14.50
C PRO A 338 -36.49 6.09 14.35
N GLU A 339 -36.14 6.47 13.12
CA GLU A 339 -35.19 7.56 12.85
C GLU A 339 -35.74 8.93 13.22
N LEU A 340 -36.99 9.23 12.86
CA LEU A 340 -37.64 10.49 13.25
C LEU A 340 -37.77 10.61 14.76
N SER A 341 -38.13 9.51 15.43
CA SER A 341 -38.25 9.50 16.89
C SER A 341 -36.90 9.73 17.58
N ALA A 342 -35.83 9.10 17.09
CA ALA A 342 -34.47 9.34 17.59
C ALA A 342 -34.02 10.79 17.34
N ALA A 343 -34.30 11.35 16.17
CA ALA A 343 -33.95 12.73 15.83
C ALA A 343 -34.69 13.75 16.72
N LEU A 344 -35.98 13.54 16.99
CA LEU A 344 -36.78 14.39 17.87
C LEU A 344 -36.35 14.26 19.34
N ALA A 345 -35.92 13.08 19.78
CA ALA A 345 -35.35 12.89 21.12
C ALA A 345 -34.03 13.65 21.29
N ALA A 346 -33.10 13.52 20.33
CA ALA A 346 -31.84 14.25 20.33
C ALA A 346 -32.04 15.77 20.31
N ARG A 347 -33.02 16.27 19.54
CA ARG A 347 -33.39 17.69 19.53
C ARG A 347 -33.88 18.17 20.90
N ARG A 348 -34.71 17.36 21.58
CA ARG A 348 -35.20 17.66 22.94
C ARG A 348 -34.06 17.69 23.96
N GLN A 349 -33.10 16.76 23.87
CA GLN A 349 -31.91 16.74 24.73
C GLN A 349 -31.07 18.00 24.54
N ARG A 350 -30.73 18.37 23.29
CA ARG A 350 -29.96 19.61 23.01
C ARG A 350 -30.62 20.86 23.58
N HIS A 351 -31.95 20.97 23.47
CA HIS A 351 -32.69 22.11 24.01
C HIS A 351 -32.66 22.14 25.55
N ARG A 352 -32.65 20.98 26.21
CA ARG A 352 -32.50 20.88 27.66
C ARG A 352 -31.09 21.20 28.11
N GLU A 353 -30.07 20.69 27.42
CA GLU A 353 -28.66 20.99 27.69
C GLU A 353 -28.38 22.49 27.53
N ALA A 354 -28.89 23.11 26.47
CA ALA A 354 -28.79 24.55 26.26
C ALA A 354 -29.43 25.36 27.40
N ARG A 355 -30.56 24.89 27.94
CA ARG A 355 -31.18 25.48 29.13
C ARG A 355 -30.37 25.22 30.40
N ARG A 356 -29.84 24.02 30.62
CA ARG A 356 -28.98 23.74 31.79
C ARG A 356 -27.77 24.67 31.81
N TRP A 357 -27.20 24.97 30.65
CA TRP A 357 -26.05 25.86 30.52
C TRP A 357 -26.38 27.35 30.71
N SER A 358 -27.65 27.75 30.57
CA SER A 358 -28.07 29.13 30.81
C SER A 358 -28.38 29.44 32.27
N TYR A 359 -28.46 28.43 33.13
CA TYR A 359 -28.75 28.56 34.57
C TYR A 359 -27.54 28.25 35.48
N GLN A 360 -26.39 27.88 34.90
CA GLN A 360 -25.08 27.82 35.56
C GLN A 360 -24.28 29.07 35.18
#